data_AF-A0A8T3TJY4-F1
#
_entry.id   AF-A0A8T3TJY4-F1
#
_cell.length_a   1.000
_cell.length_b   1.000
_cell.length_c   1.000
_cell.angle_alpha   90.00
_cell.angle_beta   90.00
_cell.angle_gamma   90.00
#
_symmetry.space_group_name_H-M   'P 1'
#
loop_
_entity.id
_entity.type
_entity.pdbx_description
1 polymer ?
#
loop_
_entity_poly.entity_id
_entity_poly.type
_entity_poly.pdbx_seq_one_letter_code
_entity_poly.pdbx_strand_id
1 'polypeptide(L)'
;MTERDAWLALASASGVGETIFWGLVAAHGGAAEALRAVASGWKPRDDELRITRPTRAAIVSAFREPGTVARRVNELGLWTVTPLDTGFPLRLRDIDPPPATIFGWGDVAGLSAQRTVAVVGTRRPTLDGRTLAARIATRLVAADAVVVSGLAIGIDGAAHAATVGAGGRTVAVIGGGHAHPGPRAHRALSRDIVESGGAIVSEHAPDTLP
;
A
#
# COMPACT_ATOMS: atom_id res chain seq x y z
N MET A 1 -20.29 -8.89 -11.10
CA MET A 1 -18.99 -8.46 -10.53
C MET A 1 -18.48 -7.35 -11.41
N THR A 2 -18.14 -6.19 -10.84
CA THR A 2 -17.49 -5.11 -11.60
C THR A 2 -16.01 -5.44 -11.79
N GLU A 3 -15.36 -4.84 -12.79
CA GLU A 3 -13.92 -5.02 -12.96
C GLU A 3 -13.15 -4.47 -11.76
N ARG A 4 -13.62 -3.38 -11.14
CA ARG A 4 -12.99 -2.81 -9.94
C ARG A 4 -13.06 -3.77 -8.75
N ASP A 5 -14.21 -4.38 -8.49
CA ASP A 5 -14.35 -5.37 -7.42
C ASP A 5 -13.46 -6.59 -7.68
N ALA A 6 -13.43 -7.07 -8.93
CA ALA A 6 -12.58 -8.18 -9.33
C ALA A 6 -11.09 -7.86 -9.13
N TRP A 7 -10.66 -6.66 -9.52
CA TRP A 7 -9.30 -6.17 -9.38
C TRP A 7 -8.86 -6.18 -7.91
N LEU A 8 -9.66 -5.55 -7.04
CA LEU A 8 -9.38 -5.51 -5.60
C LEU A 8 -9.38 -6.91 -4.99
N ALA A 9 -10.32 -7.78 -5.39
CA ALA A 9 -10.43 -9.14 -4.89
C ALA A 9 -9.23 -10.01 -5.30
N LEU A 10 -8.80 -9.93 -6.56
CA LEU A 10 -7.65 -10.67 -7.07
C LEU A 10 -6.34 -10.18 -6.43
N ALA A 11 -6.12 -8.86 -6.39
CA ALA A 11 -4.93 -8.26 -5.78
C ALA A 11 -4.82 -8.57 -4.28
N SER A 12 -5.95 -8.73 -3.59
CA SER A 12 -5.99 -9.02 -2.15
C SER A 12 -5.96 -10.51 -1.81
N ALA A 13 -6.01 -11.40 -2.81
CA ALA A 13 -6.07 -12.84 -2.56
C ALA A 13 -4.74 -13.33 -1.96
N SER A 14 -4.82 -14.10 -0.87
CA SER A 14 -3.63 -14.58 -0.16
C SER A 14 -2.67 -15.33 -1.08
N GLY A 15 -1.40 -14.91 -1.08
CA GLY A 15 -0.35 -15.46 -1.93
C GLY A 15 -0.38 -14.99 -3.38
N VAL A 16 -1.25 -14.04 -3.75
CA VAL A 16 -1.15 -13.29 -5.01
C VAL A 16 -0.29 -12.07 -4.76
N GLY A 17 0.97 -12.14 -5.18
CA GLY A 17 1.84 -10.96 -5.31
C GLY A 17 1.77 -10.38 -6.71
N GLU A 18 2.50 -9.28 -6.94
CA GLU A 18 2.41 -8.51 -8.19
C GLU A 18 2.71 -9.34 -9.44
N THR A 19 3.73 -10.20 -9.42
CA THR A 19 4.02 -11.08 -10.57
C THR A 19 2.83 -11.99 -10.91
N ILE A 20 2.13 -12.53 -9.90
CA ILE A 20 0.97 -13.40 -10.13
C ILE A 20 -0.21 -12.58 -10.62
N PHE A 21 -0.46 -11.42 -10.00
CA PHE A 21 -1.54 -10.53 -10.37
C PHE A 21 -1.43 -10.13 -11.86
N TRP A 22 -0.30 -9.54 -12.24
CA TRP A 22 -0.10 -9.06 -13.61
C TRP A 22 -0.02 -10.17 -14.63
N GLY A 23 0.58 -11.30 -14.28
CA GLY A 23 0.61 -12.47 -15.16
C GLY A 23 -0.81 -13.01 -15.47
N LEU A 24 -1.69 -13.03 -14.47
CA LEU A 24 -3.09 -13.43 -14.65
C LEU A 24 -3.88 -12.40 -15.47
N VAL A 25 -3.72 -11.11 -15.18
CA VAL A 25 -4.39 -10.04 -15.94
C VAL A 25 -3.93 -10.04 -17.40
N ALA A 26 -2.63 -10.20 -17.66
CA ALA A 26 -2.09 -10.27 -19.00
C ALA A 26 -2.61 -11.50 -19.79
N ALA A 27 -2.72 -12.65 -19.13
CA ALA A 27 -3.21 -13.88 -19.75
C ALA A 27 -4.71 -13.86 -20.09
N HIS A 28 -5.50 -13.03 -19.40
CA HIS A 28 -6.97 -13.06 -19.49
C HIS A 28 -7.62 -11.73 -19.91
N GLY A 29 -6.85 -10.64 -20.02
CA GLY A 29 -7.32 -9.32 -20.44
C GLY A 29 -8.03 -8.50 -19.35
N GLY A 30 -8.11 -9.01 -18.12
CA GLY A 30 -8.81 -8.36 -17.01
C GLY A 30 -8.81 -9.21 -15.74
N ALA A 31 -9.03 -8.57 -14.60
CA ALA A 31 -9.11 -9.24 -13.30
C ALA A 31 -10.38 -10.10 -13.18
N ALA A 32 -11.50 -9.65 -13.73
CA ALA A 32 -12.75 -10.42 -13.71
C ALA A 32 -12.62 -11.74 -14.49
N GLU A 33 -12.05 -11.68 -15.68
CA GLU A 33 -11.77 -12.84 -16.53
C GLU A 33 -10.75 -13.77 -15.89
N ALA A 34 -9.69 -13.22 -15.29
CA ALA A 34 -8.68 -13.99 -14.56
C ALA A 34 -9.27 -14.77 -13.38
N LEU A 35 -10.07 -14.12 -12.52
CA LEU A 35 -10.75 -14.78 -11.40
C LEU A 35 -11.64 -15.93 -11.91
N ARG A 36 -12.45 -15.67 -12.94
CA ARG A 36 -13.33 -16.67 -13.56
C ARG A 36 -12.54 -17.85 -14.11
N ALA A 37 -11.46 -17.59 -14.85
CA ALA A 37 -10.64 -18.64 -15.44
C ALA A 37 -10.03 -19.55 -14.36
N VAL A 38 -9.41 -18.99 -13.33
CA VAL A 38 -8.81 -19.77 -12.24
C VAL A 38 -9.88 -20.55 -11.47
N ALA A 39 -11.06 -19.96 -11.24
CA ALA A 39 -12.19 -20.62 -10.59
C ALA A 39 -12.78 -21.77 -11.41
N SER A 40 -12.76 -21.66 -12.74
CA SER A 40 -13.14 -22.73 -13.68
C SER A 40 -12.06 -23.78 -13.90
N GLY A 41 -10.94 -23.71 -13.17
CA GLY A 41 -9.89 -24.74 -13.19
C GLY A 41 -8.74 -24.47 -14.16
N TRP A 42 -8.63 -23.26 -14.72
CA TRP A 42 -7.48 -22.88 -15.54
C TRP A 42 -6.16 -23.07 -14.79
N LYS A 43 -5.14 -23.52 -15.51
CA LYS A 43 -3.78 -23.70 -14.99
C LYS A 43 -2.80 -22.96 -15.91
N PRO A 44 -1.77 -22.32 -15.35
CA PRO A 44 -0.69 -21.75 -16.14
C PRO A 44 0.00 -22.85 -16.96
N ARG A 45 0.52 -22.48 -18.13
CA ARG A 45 1.38 -23.35 -18.93
C ARG A 45 2.77 -23.31 -18.32
N ASP A 46 3.39 -24.48 -18.17
CA ASP A 46 4.78 -24.65 -17.73
C ASP A 46 5.18 -23.80 -16.49
N ASP A 47 6.39 -23.22 -16.51
CA ASP A 47 6.99 -22.41 -15.43
C ASP A 47 6.62 -20.91 -15.50
N GLU A 48 5.69 -20.51 -16.37
CA GLU A 48 5.34 -19.09 -16.60
C GLU A 48 4.79 -18.39 -15.35
N LEU A 49 4.03 -19.11 -14.52
CA LEU A 49 3.38 -18.58 -13.32
C LEU A 49 3.26 -19.65 -12.23
N ARG A 50 3.95 -19.47 -11.11
CA ARG A 50 3.88 -20.40 -9.99
C ARG A 50 2.71 -20.10 -9.06
N ILE A 51 1.54 -20.69 -9.34
CA ILE A 51 0.36 -20.59 -8.46
C ILE A 51 0.25 -21.82 -7.57
N THR A 52 0.47 -21.63 -6.27
CA THR A 52 0.37 -22.72 -5.28
C THR A 52 -1.09 -23.14 -5.05
N ARG A 53 -1.32 -24.33 -4.46
CA ARG A 53 -2.68 -24.78 -4.09
C ARG A 53 -3.38 -23.81 -3.13
N PRO A 54 -2.74 -23.32 -2.04
CA PRO A 54 -3.34 -22.30 -1.17
C PRO A 54 -3.70 -21.01 -1.90
N THR A 55 -2.78 -20.48 -2.74
CA THR A 55 -3.05 -19.28 -3.54
C THR A 55 -4.25 -19.46 -4.44
N ARG A 56 -4.34 -20.60 -5.14
CA ARG A 56 -5.51 -20.93 -5.99
C ARG A 56 -6.80 -20.96 -5.18
N ALA A 57 -6.80 -21.58 -4.00
CA ALA A 57 -7.98 -21.61 -3.14
C ALA A 57 -8.41 -20.20 -2.70
N ALA A 58 -7.46 -19.32 -2.39
CA ALA A 58 -7.74 -17.92 -2.08
C ALA A 58 -8.35 -17.16 -3.27
N ILE A 59 -7.82 -17.35 -4.49
CA ILE A 59 -8.38 -16.78 -5.72
C ILE A 59 -9.82 -17.27 -5.97
N VAL A 60 -10.09 -18.56 -5.78
CA VAL A 60 -11.44 -19.14 -5.90
C VAL A 60 -12.39 -18.54 -4.86
N SER A 61 -11.93 -18.31 -3.62
CA SER A 61 -12.70 -17.63 -2.59
C SER A 61 -13.01 -16.18 -2.98
N ALA A 62 -12.01 -15.45 -3.49
CA ALA A 62 -12.15 -14.08 -3.96
C ALA A 62 -13.17 -13.98 -5.12
N PHE A 63 -13.21 -14.97 -6.02
CA PHE A 63 -14.21 -15.04 -7.08
C PHE A 63 -15.65 -15.21 -6.58
N ARG A 64 -15.85 -15.93 -5.46
CA ARG A 64 -17.19 -16.13 -4.87
C ARG A 64 -17.73 -14.87 -4.22
N GLU A 65 -16.86 -14.06 -3.61
CA GLU A 65 -17.23 -12.85 -2.88
C GLU A 65 -16.35 -11.63 -3.27
N PRO A 66 -16.39 -11.18 -4.53
CA PRO A 66 -15.45 -10.17 -5.04
C PRO A 66 -15.63 -8.80 -4.40
N GLY A 67 -16.83 -8.48 -3.92
CA GLY A 67 -17.11 -7.18 -3.27
C GLY A 67 -16.61 -7.07 -1.83
N THR A 68 -16.05 -8.13 -1.23
CA THR A 68 -15.67 -8.13 0.19
C THR A 68 -14.62 -7.08 0.52
N VAL A 69 -13.57 -6.97 -0.31
CA VAL A 69 -12.50 -5.98 -0.10
C VAL A 69 -13.03 -4.55 -0.27
N ALA A 70 -13.82 -4.30 -1.32
CA ALA A 70 -14.40 -2.98 -1.58
C ALA A 70 -15.31 -2.51 -0.44
N ARG A 71 -16.17 -3.39 0.09
CA ARG A 71 -16.99 -3.09 1.28
C ARG A 71 -16.12 -2.75 2.48
N ARG A 72 -15.06 -3.54 2.72
CA ARG A 72 -14.17 -3.34 3.85
C ARG A 72 -13.40 -2.01 3.79
N VAL A 73 -12.96 -1.63 2.59
CA VAL A 73 -12.34 -0.32 2.32
C VAL A 73 -13.31 0.80 2.70
N ASN A 74 -14.57 0.73 2.24
CA ASN A 74 -15.58 1.74 2.54
C ASN A 74 -15.92 1.81 4.04
N GLU A 75 -16.08 0.66 4.72
CA GLU A 75 -16.35 0.59 6.16
C GLU A 75 -15.28 1.28 7.00
N LEU A 76 -14.03 1.20 6.56
CA LEU A 76 -12.88 1.80 7.26
C LEU A 76 -12.58 3.23 6.81
N GLY A 77 -13.37 3.80 5.88
CA GLY A 77 -13.14 5.13 5.34
C GLY A 77 -11.82 5.26 4.57
N LEU A 78 -11.39 4.18 3.93
CA LEU A 78 -10.18 4.13 3.13
C LEU A 78 -10.48 4.47 1.68
N TRP A 79 -9.46 4.90 0.96
CA TRP A 79 -9.48 5.01 -0.50
C TRP A 79 -8.58 3.95 -1.13
N THR A 80 -8.77 3.74 -2.43
CA THR A 80 -7.90 2.88 -3.24
C THR A 80 -7.51 3.61 -4.52
N VAL A 81 -6.26 3.43 -4.96
CA VAL A 81 -5.82 3.81 -6.30
C VAL A 81 -5.16 2.61 -6.97
N THR A 82 -5.46 2.37 -8.24
CA THR A 82 -4.87 1.31 -9.06
C THR A 82 -4.32 1.90 -10.34
N PRO A 83 -3.50 1.17 -11.11
CA PRO A 83 -2.97 1.68 -12.38
C PRO A 83 -4.04 2.05 -13.43
N LEU A 84 -5.29 1.59 -13.25
CA LEU A 84 -6.44 1.99 -14.06
C LEU A 84 -6.88 3.44 -13.81
N ASP A 85 -6.53 4.00 -12.65
CA ASP A 85 -6.93 5.34 -12.25
C ASP A 85 -5.97 6.38 -12.83
N THR A 86 -6.53 7.50 -13.31
CA THR A 86 -5.74 8.63 -13.82
C THR A 86 -4.84 9.25 -12.74
N GLY A 87 -5.23 9.11 -11.47
CA GLY A 87 -4.50 9.61 -10.30
C GLY A 87 -3.45 8.64 -9.74
N PHE A 88 -3.17 7.51 -10.40
CA PHE A 88 -2.14 6.58 -9.93
C PHE A 88 -0.74 7.23 -9.99
N PRO A 89 0.09 7.14 -8.93
CA PRO A 89 1.37 7.83 -8.89
C PRO A 89 2.33 7.35 -9.99
N LEU A 90 2.79 8.27 -10.84
CA LEU A 90 3.64 7.95 -11.99
C LEU A 90 4.90 7.16 -11.58
N ARG A 91 5.57 7.58 -10.49
CA ARG A 91 6.77 6.91 -9.99
C ARG A 91 6.55 5.46 -9.58
N LEU A 92 5.33 5.08 -9.17
CA LEU A 92 4.99 3.70 -8.84
C LEU A 92 4.62 2.91 -10.09
N ARG A 93 4.10 3.57 -11.14
CA ARG A 93 3.82 2.94 -12.43
C ARG A 93 5.10 2.47 -13.14
N ASP A 94 6.21 3.15 -12.88
CA ASP A 94 7.52 2.85 -13.47
C ASP A 94 8.25 1.68 -12.76
N ILE A 95 7.70 1.15 -11.66
CA ILE A 95 8.24 -0.05 -10.99
C ILE A 95 7.76 -1.29 -11.76
N ASP A 96 8.62 -2.30 -11.93
CA ASP A 96 8.29 -3.55 -12.63
C ASP A 96 8.35 -4.78 -11.69
N PRO A 97 7.22 -5.48 -11.46
CA PRO A 97 5.85 -5.07 -11.80
C PRO A 97 5.34 -3.92 -10.90
N PRO A 98 4.43 -3.05 -11.37
CA PRO A 98 3.91 -1.95 -10.57
C PRO A 98 2.91 -2.48 -9.52
N PRO A 99 2.68 -1.76 -8.41
CA PRO A 99 1.68 -2.16 -7.43
C PRO A 99 0.28 -2.25 -8.06
N ALA A 100 -0.40 -3.37 -7.90
CA ALA A 100 -1.74 -3.58 -8.44
C ALA A 100 -2.76 -2.64 -7.79
N THR A 101 -2.64 -2.43 -6.47
CA THR A 101 -3.53 -1.58 -5.68
C THR A 101 -2.77 -0.93 -4.54
N ILE A 102 -2.97 0.37 -4.35
CA ILE A 102 -2.60 1.08 -3.13
C ILE A 102 -3.87 1.39 -2.34
N PHE A 103 -3.95 0.88 -1.13
CA PHE A 103 -4.96 1.24 -0.12
C PHE A 103 -4.43 2.43 0.69
N GLY A 104 -5.29 3.37 1.06
CA GLY A 104 -4.86 4.57 1.75
C GLY A 104 -5.85 5.14 2.74
N TRP A 105 -5.30 5.77 3.78
CA TRP A 105 -6.01 6.55 4.79
C TRP A 105 -5.39 7.94 4.86
N GLY A 106 -6.22 8.98 4.85
CA GLY A 106 -5.78 10.39 4.81
C GLY A 106 -5.81 10.97 3.40
N ASP A 107 -4.92 11.91 3.08
CA ASP A 107 -4.96 12.66 1.84
C ASP A 107 -4.19 11.98 0.70
N VAL A 108 -4.90 11.55 -0.34
CA VAL A 108 -4.33 10.92 -1.54
C VAL A 108 -3.39 11.85 -2.31
N ALA A 109 -3.55 13.18 -2.20
CA ALA A 109 -2.73 14.15 -2.91
C ALA A 109 -1.25 14.06 -2.54
N GLY A 110 -0.94 13.57 -1.33
CA GLY A 110 0.43 13.34 -0.87
C GLY A 110 1.22 12.37 -1.76
N LEU A 111 0.55 11.48 -2.49
CA LEU A 111 1.20 10.53 -3.40
C LEU A 111 1.68 11.16 -4.71
N SER A 112 1.14 12.32 -5.09
CA SER A 112 1.45 13.00 -6.35
C SER A 112 2.38 14.20 -6.18
N ALA A 113 3.00 14.35 -5.00
CA ALA A 113 3.93 15.44 -4.74
C ALA A 113 5.13 15.41 -5.70
N GLN A 114 5.53 16.58 -6.19
CA GLN A 114 6.67 16.69 -7.10
C GLN A 114 8.00 16.35 -6.42
N ARG A 115 8.15 16.73 -5.15
CA ARG A 115 9.33 16.45 -4.32
C ARG A 115 8.95 15.50 -3.21
N THR A 116 9.58 14.34 -3.23
CA THR A 116 9.32 13.26 -2.28
C THR A 116 10.64 12.62 -1.92
N VAL A 117 10.92 12.48 -0.63
CA VAL A 117 12.17 11.91 -0.13
C VAL A 117 11.88 10.85 0.91
N ALA A 118 12.42 9.66 0.70
CA ALA A 118 12.35 8.58 1.67
C ALA A 118 13.39 8.80 2.79
N VAL A 119 12.95 8.75 4.04
CA VAL A 119 13.83 8.79 5.22
C VAL A 119 13.68 7.47 5.95
N VAL A 120 14.71 6.62 5.90
CA VAL A 120 14.68 5.27 6.44
C VAL A 120 15.87 5.04 7.36
N GLY A 121 15.75 4.10 8.30
CA GLY A 121 16.89 3.70 9.11
C GLY A 121 16.57 2.64 10.17
N THR A 122 17.48 2.49 11.12
CA THR A 122 17.38 1.45 12.15
C THR A 122 16.16 1.62 13.06
N ARG A 123 15.61 0.49 13.51
CA ARG A 123 14.57 0.43 14.55
C ARG A 123 15.09 0.77 15.96
N ARG A 124 16.41 0.78 16.16
CA ARG A 124 17.08 1.07 17.44
C ARG A 124 18.16 2.14 17.29
N PRO A 125 17.80 3.38 16.97
CA PRO A 125 18.77 4.46 16.80
C PRO A 125 19.28 4.97 18.15
N THR A 126 20.51 5.49 18.14
CA THR A 126 21.04 6.35 19.21
C THR A 126 20.23 7.64 19.32
N LEU A 127 20.40 8.38 20.42
CA LEU A 127 19.79 9.70 20.57
C LEU A 127 20.22 10.64 19.43
N ASP A 128 21.51 10.67 19.11
CA ASP A 128 22.03 11.50 18.01
C ASP A 128 21.45 11.10 16.65
N GLY A 129 21.29 9.80 16.40
CA GLY A 129 20.65 9.29 15.19
C GLY A 129 19.19 9.75 15.07
N ARG A 130 18.43 9.72 16.17
CA ARG A 130 17.05 10.23 16.20
C ARG A 130 17.01 11.73 15.94
N THR A 131 17.87 12.49 16.61
CA THR A 131 17.97 13.96 16.44
C THR A 131 18.36 14.32 15.01
N LEU A 132 19.29 13.58 14.41
CA LEU A 132 19.69 13.81 13.02
C LEU A 132 18.55 13.50 12.04
N ALA A 133 17.84 12.39 12.20
CA ALA A 133 16.68 12.07 11.38
C ALA A 133 15.59 13.14 11.46
N ALA A 134 15.29 13.62 12.67
CA ALA A 134 14.36 14.71 12.89
C ALA A 134 14.81 16.00 12.18
N ARG A 135 16.09 16.38 12.32
CA ARG A 135 16.65 17.55 11.64
C ARG A 135 16.59 17.44 10.12
N ILE A 136 16.87 16.26 9.56
CA ILE A 136 16.77 16.00 8.12
C ILE A 136 15.31 16.18 7.67
N ALA A 137 14.36 15.54 8.36
CA ALA A 137 12.94 15.66 8.05
C ALA A 137 12.45 17.11 8.07
N THR A 138 12.78 17.88 9.12
CA THR A 138 12.42 19.31 9.19
C THR A 138 13.01 20.13 8.04
N ARG A 139 14.24 19.82 7.60
CA ARG A 139 14.86 20.50 6.44
C ARG A 139 14.20 20.13 5.12
N LEU A 140 13.71 18.90 4.98
CA LEU A 140 12.93 18.47 3.81
C LEU A 140 11.59 19.21 3.75
N VAL A 141 10.92 19.42 4.88
CA VAL A 141 9.72 20.26 4.95
C VAL A 141 10.00 21.68 4.48
N ALA A 142 11.09 22.30 4.94
CA ALA A 142 11.50 23.64 4.50
C ALA A 142 11.81 23.72 2.99
N ALA A 143 12.08 22.58 2.35
CA ALA A 143 12.31 22.45 0.91
C ALA A 143 11.05 22.04 0.12
N ASP A 144 9.86 22.08 0.77
CA ASP A 144 8.58 21.67 0.19
C ASP A 144 8.60 20.23 -0.35
N ALA A 145 9.24 19.33 0.39
CA ALA A 145 9.29 17.91 0.09
C ALA A 145 8.39 17.11 1.03
N VAL A 146 7.61 16.18 0.46
CA VAL A 146 6.90 15.15 1.22
C VAL A 146 7.89 14.12 1.72
N VAL A 147 7.87 13.87 3.03
CA VAL A 147 8.68 12.81 3.64
C VAL A 147 7.95 11.48 3.55
N VAL A 148 8.61 10.43 3.07
CA VAL A 148 8.07 9.06 3.01
C VAL A 148 8.86 8.17 3.95
N SER A 149 8.18 7.32 4.72
CA SER A 149 8.85 6.33 5.58
C SER A 149 7.92 5.17 5.97
N GLY A 150 8.41 4.19 6.71
CA GLY A 150 7.71 2.91 6.96
C GLY A 150 6.83 2.87 8.21
N LEU A 151 6.67 3.99 8.94
CA LEU A 151 6.01 4.06 10.26
C LEU A 151 6.58 3.10 11.32
N ALA A 152 7.75 2.49 11.10
CA ALA A 152 8.39 1.62 12.07
C ALA A 152 8.89 2.42 13.28
N ILE A 153 9.08 1.76 14.43
CA ILE A 153 9.79 2.37 15.57
C ILE A 153 11.21 2.79 15.15
N GLY A 154 11.76 3.80 15.80
CA GLY A 154 13.12 4.28 15.52
C GLY A 154 13.14 5.44 14.53
N ILE A 155 13.95 5.34 13.48
CA ILE A 155 14.20 6.44 12.54
C ILE A 155 12.93 6.87 11.81
N ASP A 156 12.13 5.92 11.32
CA ASP A 156 10.90 6.21 10.58
C ASP A 156 9.90 7.03 11.42
N GLY A 157 9.61 6.58 12.65
CA GLY A 157 8.78 7.31 13.59
C GLY A 157 9.31 8.71 13.92
N ALA A 158 10.63 8.85 14.09
CA ALA A 158 11.26 10.15 14.35
C ALA A 158 11.13 11.11 13.14
N ALA A 159 11.28 10.59 11.92
CA ALA A 159 11.13 11.37 10.69
C ALA A 159 9.69 11.85 10.50
N HIS A 160 8.71 10.96 10.65
CA HIS A 160 7.29 11.34 10.57
C HIS A 160 6.92 12.38 11.64
N ALA A 161 7.27 12.14 12.91
CA ALA A 161 6.93 13.04 14.00
C ALA A 161 7.54 14.44 13.80
N ALA A 162 8.80 14.51 13.35
CA ALA A 162 9.45 15.78 13.05
C ALA A 162 8.84 16.49 11.82
N THR A 163 8.36 15.73 10.84
CA THR A 163 7.67 16.28 9.66
C THR A 163 6.34 16.92 10.06
N VAL A 164 5.52 16.19 10.82
CA VAL A 164 4.24 16.67 11.35
C VAL A 164 4.45 17.89 12.24
N GLY A 165 5.40 17.82 13.19
CA GLY A 165 5.71 18.92 14.10
C GLY A 165 6.23 20.19 13.40
N ALA A 166 6.79 20.06 12.20
CA ALA A 166 7.19 21.18 11.35
C ALA A 166 6.07 21.70 10.44
N GLY A 167 4.85 21.15 10.53
CA GLY A 167 3.72 21.51 9.67
C GLY A 167 3.83 20.98 8.24
N GLY A 168 4.70 20.00 7.99
CA GLY A 168 4.89 19.38 6.69
C GLY A 168 4.01 18.15 6.48
N ARG A 169 3.91 17.71 5.22
CA ARG A 169 3.17 16.50 4.85
C ARG A 169 4.09 15.28 4.82
N THR A 170 3.57 14.14 5.27
CA THR A 170 4.30 12.87 5.23
C THR A 170 3.41 11.71 4.81
N VAL A 171 4.01 10.71 4.16
CA VAL A 171 3.33 9.47 3.75
C VAL A 171 4.00 8.29 4.44
N ALA A 172 3.22 7.56 5.23
CA ALA A 172 3.63 6.32 5.89
C ALA A 172 3.27 5.11 5.04
N VAL A 173 4.25 4.26 4.70
CA VAL A 173 4.04 3.00 3.97
C VAL A 173 4.10 1.85 4.98
N ILE A 174 2.99 1.14 5.21
CA ILE A 174 2.92 0.07 6.20
C ILE A 174 3.01 -1.32 5.55
N GLY A 175 3.65 -2.26 6.22
CA GLY A 175 3.81 -3.66 5.74
C GLY A 175 2.62 -4.58 6.02
N GLY A 176 1.45 -4.02 6.34
CA GLY A 176 0.22 -4.77 6.62
C GLY A 176 -1.00 -3.92 6.28
N GLY A 177 -2.19 -4.36 6.66
CA GLY A 177 -3.44 -3.66 6.38
C GLY A 177 -3.77 -2.54 7.37
N HIS A 178 -4.60 -1.58 6.96
CA HIS A 178 -5.02 -0.43 7.77
C HIS A 178 -5.85 -0.77 9.01
N ALA A 179 -6.40 -1.99 9.12
CA ALA A 179 -7.01 -2.48 10.36
C ALA A 179 -5.95 -2.76 11.45
N HIS A 180 -4.68 -2.89 11.07
CA HIS A 180 -3.54 -3.15 11.94
C HIS A 180 -2.37 -2.17 11.68
N PRO A 181 -2.60 -0.85 11.80
CA PRO A 181 -1.63 0.14 11.35
C PRO A 181 -0.42 0.17 12.29
N GLY A 182 0.70 -0.39 11.82
CA GLY A 182 2.02 -0.26 12.43
C GLY A 182 2.12 -0.72 13.90
N PRO A 183 3.24 -0.39 14.58
CA PRO A 183 3.40 -0.67 16.00
C PRO A 183 2.40 0.14 16.84
N ARG A 184 1.85 -0.48 17.90
CA ARG A 184 0.87 0.18 18.80
C ARG A 184 1.34 1.53 19.34
N ALA A 185 2.66 1.70 19.52
CA ALA A 185 3.28 2.94 19.96
C ALA A 185 3.06 4.14 19.02
N HIS A 186 2.79 3.91 17.73
CA HIS A 186 2.62 4.97 16.72
C HIS A 186 1.15 5.26 16.38
N ARG A 187 0.18 4.73 17.14
CA ARG A 187 -1.25 5.01 16.89
C ARG A 187 -1.61 6.49 16.94
N ALA A 188 -0.99 7.26 17.83
CA ALA A 188 -1.18 8.70 17.89
C ALA A 188 -0.56 9.37 16.66
N LEU A 189 0.72 9.07 16.39
CA LEU A 189 1.44 9.57 15.23
C LEU A 189 0.71 9.27 13.90
N SER A 190 0.10 8.09 13.74
CA SER A 190 -0.74 7.75 12.59
C SER A 190 -1.88 8.75 12.37
N ARG A 191 -2.57 9.15 13.45
CA ARG A 191 -3.63 10.16 13.36
C ARG A 191 -3.05 11.52 13.04
N ASP A 192 -1.96 11.90 13.69
CA ASP A 192 -1.32 13.19 13.46
C ASP A 192 -0.84 13.33 12.00
N ILE A 193 -0.36 12.25 11.38
CA ILE A 193 -0.01 12.18 9.95
C ILE A 193 -1.23 12.50 9.09
N VAL A 194 -2.37 11.88 9.36
CA VAL A 194 -3.60 12.08 8.58
C VAL A 194 -4.18 13.48 8.79
N GLU A 195 -4.24 13.94 10.05
CA GLU A 195 -4.76 15.26 10.43
C GLU A 195 -3.91 16.42 9.88
N SER A 196 -2.62 16.19 9.65
CA SER A 196 -1.72 17.17 9.00
C SER A 196 -1.78 17.14 7.45
N GLY A 197 -2.72 16.40 6.86
CA GLY A 197 -2.87 16.28 5.41
C GLY A 197 -1.85 15.34 4.77
N GLY A 198 -1.29 14.42 5.54
CA GLY A 198 -0.52 13.29 5.06
C GLY A 198 -1.38 12.05 4.82
N ALA A 199 -0.73 10.91 4.58
CA ALA A 199 -1.42 9.65 4.34
C ALA A 199 -0.69 8.43 4.93
N ILE A 200 -1.45 7.38 5.22
CA ILE A 200 -0.95 6.04 5.50
C ILE A 200 -1.39 5.12 4.38
N VAL A 201 -0.44 4.45 3.73
CA VAL A 201 -0.68 3.63 2.55
C VAL A 201 -0.14 2.22 2.70
N SER A 202 -0.74 1.29 1.97
CA SER A 202 -0.36 -0.12 1.93
C SER A 202 -0.69 -0.74 0.58
N GLU A 203 0.08 -1.74 0.17
CA GLU A 203 -0.27 -2.65 -0.93
C GLU A 203 -1.14 -3.82 -0.44
N HIS A 204 -1.28 -3.96 0.89
CA HIS A 204 -2.03 -5.03 1.50
C HIS A 204 -3.47 -4.62 1.80
N ALA A 205 -4.38 -5.58 1.64
CA ALA A 205 -5.79 -5.40 1.96
C ALA A 205 -5.99 -5.03 3.44
N PRO A 206 -7.12 -4.39 3.81
CA PRO A 206 -7.25 -3.76 5.11
C PRO A 206 -7.01 -4.66 6.33
N ASP A 207 -7.36 -5.94 6.26
CA ASP A 207 -7.23 -6.89 7.38
C ASP A 207 -5.95 -7.76 7.30
N THR A 208 -5.03 -7.49 6.38
CA THR A 208 -3.76 -8.23 6.29
C THR A 208 -2.88 -7.97 7.51
N LEU A 209 -2.36 -9.05 8.11
CA LEU A 209 -1.43 -8.94 9.25
C LEU A 209 0.00 -8.60 8.78
N PRO A 210 0.76 -7.81 9.57
CA PRO A 210 2.18 -7.52 9.28
C PRO A 210 3.13 -8.71 9.46
#